data_AF-A0A3R6D1Z6-F1
#
_entry.id   AF-A0A3R6D1Z6-F1
#
_cell.length_a   1.000
_cell.length_b   1.000
_cell.length_c   1.000
_cell.angle_alpha   90.00
_cell.angle_beta   90.00
_cell.angle_gamma   90.00
#
_symmetry.space_group_name_H-M   'P 1'
#
loop_
_entity.id
_entity.type
_entity.pdbx_description
1 polymer ?
#
loop_
_entity_poly.entity_id
_entity_poly.type
_entity_poly.pdbx_seq_one_letter_code
_entity_poly.pdbx_strand_id
1 'polypeptide(L)'
;MENSLKGLMLAAGIIITCIIISLGFYIAREARDTASEGTGQINQLQAEFTDASKTMYDGTEVSGSEVLNVIRKFSDETMGILVQTNKNKTYYNYNFDIDKGELGKALDNSYKNAQDVASDKYINPTARFQGSIVKDVNGTIIGIVFAQV
;
A
#
# COMPACT_ATOMS: atom_id res chain seq x y z
N MET A 1 16.02 -10.03 -70.12
CA MET A 1 15.08 -10.73 -69.22
C MET A 1 15.77 -11.37 -68.02
N GLU A 2 17.03 -11.82 -68.13
CA GLU A 2 17.72 -12.47 -66.99
C GLU A 2 18.05 -11.51 -65.84
N ASN A 3 18.46 -10.28 -66.15
CA ASN A 3 18.78 -9.25 -65.14
C ASN A 3 17.52 -8.67 -64.47
N SER A 4 16.39 -8.61 -65.17
CA SER A 4 15.11 -8.19 -64.61
C SER A 4 14.54 -9.23 -63.64
N LEU A 5 14.73 -10.53 -63.91
CA LEU A 5 14.30 -11.60 -63.02
C LEU A 5 15.13 -11.64 -61.72
N LYS A 6 16.45 -11.47 -61.83
CA LYS A 6 17.36 -11.34 -60.66
C LYS A 6 17.03 -10.11 -59.82
N GLY A 7 16.70 -8.97 -60.46
CA GLY A 7 16.24 -7.77 -59.77
C GLY A 7 14.90 -7.95 -59.03
N LEU A 8 13.96 -8.69 -59.63
CA LEU A 8 12.68 -9.02 -58.99
C LEU A 8 12.86 -9.91 -57.75
N MET A 9 13.73 -10.91 -57.82
CA MET A 9 14.05 -11.77 -56.67
C MET A 9 14.73 -11.00 -55.54
N LEU A 10 15.62 -10.05 -55.86
CA LEU A 10 16.25 -9.16 -54.87
C LEU A 10 15.19 -8.30 -54.16
N ALA A 11 14.28 -7.69 -54.91
CA ALA A 11 13.20 -6.87 -54.36
C ALA A 11 12.27 -7.68 -53.44
N ALA A 12 11.91 -8.89 -53.84
CA ALA A 12 11.09 -9.79 -53.02
C ALA A 12 11.79 -10.14 -51.68
N GLY A 13 13.10 -10.39 -51.70
CA GLY A 13 13.88 -10.67 -50.48
C GLY A 13 13.91 -9.49 -49.50
N ILE A 14 14.02 -8.26 -50.01
CA ILE A 14 14.00 -7.03 -49.20
C ILE A 14 12.63 -6.83 -48.54
N ILE A 15 11.54 -7.05 -49.30
CA ILE A 15 10.18 -6.92 -48.77
C ILE A 15 9.94 -7.93 -47.64
N ILE A 16 10.34 -9.19 -47.83
CA ILE A 16 10.16 -10.24 -46.82
C ILE A 16 10.95 -9.91 -45.55
N THR A 17 12.19 -9.42 -45.68
CA THR A 17 13.00 -9.03 -44.52
C THR A 17 12.41 -7.84 -43.75
N CYS A 18 11.87 -6.83 -44.46
CA CYS A 18 11.15 -5.73 -43.81
C CYS A 18 9.92 -6.20 -43.01
N ILE A 19 9.16 -7.18 -43.52
CA ILE A 19 7.99 -7.73 -42.83
C ILE A 19 8.41 -8.44 -41.55
N ILE A 20 9.44 -9.27 -41.59
CA ILE A 20 9.93 -10.02 -40.41
C ILE A 20 10.42 -9.05 -39.33
N ILE A 21 11.20 -8.03 -39.70
CA ILE A 21 11.69 -7.02 -38.76
C ILE A 21 10.51 -6.28 -38.11
N SER A 22 9.51 -5.89 -38.89
CA SER A 22 8.32 -5.19 -38.40
C SER A 22 7.51 -6.03 -37.41
N LEU A 23 7.33 -7.32 -37.70
CA LEU A 23 6.64 -8.24 -36.79
C LEU A 23 7.43 -8.44 -35.49
N GLY A 24 8.76 -8.54 -35.58
CA GLY A 24 9.64 -8.61 -34.41
C GLY A 24 9.52 -7.39 -33.52
N PHE A 25 9.51 -6.18 -34.10
CA PHE A 25 9.30 -4.93 -33.36
C PHE A 25 7.90 -4.82 -32.76
N TYR A 26 6.87 -5.31 -33.47
CA TYR A 26 5.50 -5.34 -32.96
C TYR A 26 5.39 -6.22 -31.71
N ILE A 27 5.87 -7.47 -31.78
CA ILE A 27 5.87 -8.39 -30.64
C ILE A 27 6.74 -7.85 -29.49
N ALA A 28 7.91 -7.29 -29.79
CA ALA A 28 8.78 -6.71 -28.77
C ALA A 28 8.15 -5.50 -28.07
N ARG A 29 7.33 -4.72 -28.79
CA ARG A 29 6.56 -3.62 -28.21
C ARG A 29 5.42 -4.14 -27.36
N GLU A 30 4.63 -5.09 -27.86
CA GLU A 30 3.51 -5.70 -27.13
C GLU A 30 3.99 -6.40 -25.84
N ALA A 31 5.14 -7.08 -25.89
CA ALA A 31 5.79 -7.67 -24.72
C ALA A 31 6.26 -6.61 -23.72
N ARG A 32 6.75 -5.45 -24.19
CA ARG A 32 7.16 -4.33 -23.33
C ARG A 32 5.94 -3.68 -22.67
N ASP A 33 4.85 -3.51 -23.42
CA ASP A 33 3.60 -2.97 -22.92
C ASP A 33 2.97 -3.93 -21.90
N THR A 34 2.95 -5.23 -22.19
CA THR A 34 2.51 -6.29 -21.25
C THR A 34 3.39 -6.36 -19.99
N ALA A 35 4.71 -6.27 -20.12
CA ALA A 35 5.62 -6.25 -18.97
C ALA A 35 5.45 -4.99 -18.11
N SER A 36 5.13 -3.86 -18.75
CA SER A 36 4.81 -2.61 -18.07
C SER A 36 3.48 -2.72 -17.30
N GLU A 37 2.46 -3.32 -17.90
CA GLU A 37 1.16 -3.58 -17.27
C GLU A 37 1.25 -4.59 -16.11
N GLY A 38 1.98 -5.69 -16.29
CA GLY A 38 2.21 -6.69 -15.24
C GLY A 38 2.91 -6.12 -14.01
N THR A 39 3.83 -5.16 -14.19
CA THR A 39 4.49 -4.46 -13.07
C THR A 39 3.51 -3.52 -12.35
N GLY A 40 2.63 -2.84 -13.09
CA GLY A 40 1.59 -1.98 -12.51
C GLY A 40 0.55 -2.75 -11.70
N GLN A 41 0.11 -3.91 -12.20
CA GLN A 41 -0.85 -4.77 -11.51
C GLN A 41 -0.29 -5.35 -10.19
N ILE A 42 1.00 -5.69 -10.11
CA ILE A 42 1.62 -6.19 -8.86
C ILE A 42 1.62 -5.12 -7.77
N ASN A 43 1.95 -3.87 -8.11
CA ASN A 43 1.93 -2.77 -7.14
C ASN A 43 0.51 -2.48 -6.63
N GLN A 44 -0.49 -2.61 -7.51
CA GLN A 44 -1.90 -2.41 -7.15
C GLN A 44 -2.43 -3.53 -6.26
N LEU A 45 -2.08 -4.79 -6.54
CA LEU A 45 -2.43 -5.93 -5.67
C LEU A 45 -1.81 -5.77 -4.27
N GLN A 46 -0.55 -5.34 -4.16
CA GLN A 46 0.09 -5.12 -2.86
C GLN A 46 -0.60 -4.00 -2.05
N ALA A 47 -1.07 -2.94 -2.71
CA ALA A 47 -1.85 -1.88 -2.08
C ALA A 47 -3.20 -2.39 -1.56
N GLU A 48 -3.92 -3.20 -2.35
CA GLU A 48 -5.20 -3.81 -1.95
C GLU A 48 -5.06 -4.74 -0.73
N PHE A 49 -4.01 -5.57 -0.67
CA PHE A 49 -3.75 -6.43 0.48
C PHE A 49 -3.40 -5.65 1.75
N THR A 50 -2.66 -4.55 1.58
CA THR A 50 -2.31 -3.64 2.69
C THR A 50 -3.57 -2.98 3.24
N ASP A 51 -4.48 -2.52 2.38
CA ASP A 51 -5.74 -1.88 2.77
C ASP A 51 -6.74 -2.86 3.38
N ALA A 52 -6.82 -4.11 2.89
CA ALA A 52 -7.69 -5.13 3.46
C ALA A 52 -7.31 -5.43 4.93
N SER A 53 -6.01 -5.47 5.21
CA SER A 53 -5.51 -5.72 6.56
C SER A 53 -5.75 -4.57 7.54
N LYS A 54 -5.96 -3.35 7.02
CA LYS A 54 -6.27 -2.17 7.82
C LYS A 54 -7.77 -1.99 8.00
N THR A 55 -8.55 -2.30 6.96
CA THR A 55 -10.02 -2.22 6.96
C THR A 55 -10.66 -3.24 7.90
N MET A 56 -9.99 -4.35 8.23
CA MET A 56 -10.53 -5.33 9.19
C MET A 56 -10.81 -4.75 10.58
N TYR A 57 -10.13 -3.67 10.94
CA TYR A 57 -10.30 -3.00 12.23
C TYR A 57 -11.43 -1.96 12.21
N ASP A 58 -11.96 -1.61 11.04
CA ASP A 58 -13.05 -0.63 10.94
C ASP A 58 -14.35 -1.21 11.46
N GLY A 59 -14.91 -0.63 12.54
CA GLY A 59 -16.13 -1.13 13.15
C GLY A 59 -15.97 -2.41 13.99
N THR A 60 -14.75 -2.94 14.11
CA THR A 60 -14.47 -4.14 14.92
C THR A 60 -14.01 -3.78 16.32
N GLU A 61 -14.57 -4.47 17.33
CA GLU A 61 -14.09 -4.40 18.71
C GLU A 61 -12.93 -5.37 18.91
N VAL A 62 -11.79 -4.86 19.37
CA VAL A 62 -10.57 -5.62 19.61
C VAL A 62 -10.09 -5.46 21.05
N SER A 63 -9.34 -6.43 21.57
CA SER A 63 -8.73 -6.33 22.89
C SER A 63 -7.51 -5.38 22.87
N GLY A 64 -7.15 -4.82 24.02
CA GLY A 64 -5.95 -4.00 24.16
C GLY A 64 -4.66 -4.74 23.79
N SER A 65 -4.61 -6.07 23.98
CA SER A 65 -3.51 -6.89 23.48
C SER A 65 -3.38 -6.86 21.96
N GLU A 66 -4.51 -6.80 21.25
CA GLU A 66 -4.52 -6.68 19.80
C GLU A 66 -4.11 -5.28 19.36
N VAL A 67 -4.58 -4.22 20.06
CA VAL A 67 -4.10 -2.85 19.83
C VAL A 67 -2.58 -2.76 19.96
N LEU A 68 -2.01 -3.39 20.99
CA LEU A 68 -0.57 -3.50 21.19
C LEU A 68 0.11 -4.23 20.02
N ASN A 69 -0.44 -5.35 19.56
CA ASN A 69 0.08 -6.06 18.39
C ASN A 69 0.05 -5.21 17.13
N VAL A 70 -1.02 -4.45 16.90
CA VAL A 70 -1.17 -3.53 15.75
C VAL A 70 -0.10 -2.44 15.79
N ILE A 71 0.11 -1.79 16.94
CA ILE A 71 1.17 -0.78 17.11
C ILE A 71 2.55 -1.36 16.76
N ARG A 72 2.82 -2.59 17.18
CA ARG A 72 4.09 -3.26 16.89
C ARG A 72 4.20 -3.70 15.43
N LYS A 73 3.12 -4.19 14.82
CA LYS A 73 3.10 -4.69 13.44
C LYS A 73 3.29 -3.58 12.43
N PHE A 74 2.68 -2.42 12.69
CA PHE A 74 2.70 -1.27 11.79
C PHE A 74 3.70 -0.20 12.24
N SER A 75 4.72 -0.53 13.04
CA SER A 75 5.73 0.43 13.51
C SER A 75 6.59 0.99 12.38
N ASP A 76 6.77 0.21 11.32
CA ASP A 76 7.67 0.54 10.22
C ASP A 76 6.92 1.11 9.00
N GLU A 77 5.58 1.15 9.04
CA GLU A 77 4.75 1.68 7.96
C GLU A 77 4.54 3.20 8.08
N THR A 78 4.30 3.90 6.98
CA THR A 78 3.98 5.33 6.99
C THR A 78 2.50 5.57 7.27
N MET A 79 2.07 5.30 8.51
CA MET A 79 0.69 5.47 8.95
C MET A 79 0.60 5.78 10.44
N GLY A 80 -0.47 6.44 10.85
CA GLY A 80 -0.70 6.78 12.25
C GLY A 80 -1.61 5.80 12.98
N ILE A 81 -1.34 5.57 14.27
CA ILE A 81 -2.25 4.82 15.14
C ILE A 81 -2.64 5.70 16.32
N LEU A 82 -3.92 6.02 16.46
CA LEU A 82 -4.44 6.78 17.59
C LEU A 82 -5.11 5.84 18.57
N VAL A 83 -4.63 5.79 19.80
CA VAL A 83 -5.28 5.06 20.89
C VAL A 83 -5.91 6.06 21.86
N GLN A 84 -7.22 5.99 22.01
CA GLN A 84 -7.99 6.75 22.97
C GLN A 84 -8.39 5.83 24.12
N THR A 85 -7.72 6.00 25.26
CA THR A 85 -8.10 5.37 26.52
C THR A 85 -9.03 6.30 27.31
N ASN A 86 -9.66 5.81 28.37
CA ASN A 86 -10.45 6.61 29.30
C ASN A 86 -9.66 7.74 30.00
N LYS A 87 -8.33 7.70 29.94
CA LYS A 87 -7.44 8.67 30.60
C LYS A 87 -6.75 9.61 29.62
N ASN A 88 -6.35 9.10 28.46
CA ASN A 88 -5.48 9.83 27.55
C ASN A 88 -5.66 9.40 26.09
N LYS A 89 -5.33 10.32 25.17
CA LYS A 89 -5.26 10.08 23.72
C LYS A 89 -3.81 10.10 23.28
N THR A 90 -3.31 9.00 22.72
CA THR A 90 -1.91 8.85 22.32
C THR A 90 -1.81 8.44 20.86
N TYR A 91 -1.01 9.16 20.09
CA TYR A 91 -0.65 8.80 18.73
C TYR A 91 0.64 7.99 18.72
N TYR A 92 0.69 6.92 17.94
CA TYR A 92 1.87 6.10 17.67
C TYR A 92 2.21 6.20 16.19
N ASN A 93 3.51 6.09 15.91
CA ASN A 93 4.11 6.14 14.58
C ASN A 93 3.98 7.51 13.87
N TYR A 94 2.79 7.91 13.44
CA TYR A 94 2.54 9.25 12.88
C TYR A 94 1.34 9.91 13.56
N ASN A 95 1.40 11.23 13.76
CA ASN A 95 0.20 12.00 14.05
C ASN A 95 -0.66 12.10 12.78
N PHE A 96 -1.96 12.27 12.91
CA PHE A 96 -2.83 12.55 11.76
C PHE A 96 -4.05 13.36 12.20
N ASP A 97 -4.53 14.18 11.27
CA ASP A 97 -5.74 14.97 11.45
C ASP A 97 -6.93 14.16 10.91
N ILE A 98 -7.84 13.79 11.80
CA ILE A 98 -9.02 12.98 11.46
C ILE A 98 -9.99 13.77 10.57
N ASP A 99 -10.07 15.09 10.77
CA ASP A 99 -11.02 15.95 10.08
C ASP A 99 -10.52 16.35 8.69
N LYS A 100 -9.20 16.49 8.53
CA LYS A 100 -8.57 16.84 7.25
C LYS A 100 -8.10 15.65 6.42
N GLY A 101 -7.94 14.48 7.03
CA GLY A 101 -7.40 13.31 6.35
C GLY A 101 -5.90 13.43 6.05
N GLU A 102 -5.16 14.28 6.78
CA GLU A 102 -3.75 14.55 6.51
C GLU A 102 -2.83 13.79 7.49
N LEU A 103 -1.85 13.06 6.95
CA LEU A 103 -0.78 12.46 7.73
C LEU A 103 0.18 13.56 8.21
N GLY A 104 0.39 13.63 9.52
CA GLY A 104 1.25 14.60 10.18
C GLY A 104 2.70 14.10 10.33
N LYS A 105 3.39 14.62 11.35
CA LYS A 105 4.78 14.27 11.63
C LYS A 105 4.91 12.87 12.24
N ALA A 106 6.02 12.21 11.95
CA ALA A 106 6.45 11.01 12.66
C ALA A 106 6.65 11.33 14.15
N LEU A 107 6.20 10.41 15.00
CA LEU A 107 6.26 10.48 16.45
C LEU A 107 7.12 9.34 16.96
N ASP A 108 8.10 9.66 17.81
CA ASP A 108 8.95 8.67 18.46
C ASP A 108 8.29 8.08 19.73
N ASN A 109 7.01 7.73 19.62
CA ASN A 109 6.28 7.08 20.69
C ASN A 109 6.49 5.57 20.59
N SER A 110 7.46 5.07 21.36
CA SER A 110 7.77 3.65 21.40
C SER A 110 6.61 2.82 21.94
N TYR A 111 6.38 1.67 21.31
CA TYR A 111 5.52 0.58 21.80
C TYR A 111 5.77 0.22 23.27
N LYS A 112 7.00 0.38 23.76
CA LYS A 112 7.35 0.12 25.17
C LYS A 112 6.54 0.97 26.15
N ASN A 113 6.25 2.23 25.79
CA ASN A 113 5.43 3.12 26.61
C ASN A 113 3.96 2.69 26.66
N ALA A 114 3.49 1.96 25.64
CA ALA A 114 2.14 1.40 25.61
C ALA A 114 1.99 0.20 26.54
N GLN A 115 3.08 -0.53 26.82
CA GLN A 115 3.09 -1.68 27.72
C GLN A 115 3.35 -1.31 29.18
N ASP A 116 4.04 -0.19 29.42
CA ASP A 116 4.43 0.22 30.75
C ASP A 116 3.23 0.75 31.53
N VAL A 117 2.83 0.03 32.59
CA VAL A 117 1.71 0.37 33.48
C VAL A 117 1.93 1.72 34.18
N ALA A 118 3.19 2.12 34.38
CA ALA A 118 3.53 3.40 34.99
C ALA A 118 3.45 4.58 33.99
N SER A 119 3.30 4.30 32.68
CA SER A 119 3.20 5.34 31.66
C SER A 119 1.77 5.85 31.53
N ASP A 120 1.62 7.16 31.32
CA ASP A 120 0.34 7.78 30.95
C ASP A 120 -0.18 7.33 29.57
N LYS A 121 0.63 6.56 28.83
CA LYS A 121 0.34 5.97 27.52
C LYS A 121 0.01 4.48 27.61
N TYR A 122 -0.13 3.93 28.82
CA TYR A 122 -0.44 2.53 29.06
C TYR A 122 -1.75 2.10 28.40
N ILE A 123 -1.71 0.96 27.72
CA ILE A 123 -2.88 0.30 27.15
C ILE A 123 -3.14 -0.95 27.97
N ASN A 124 -4.30 -1.02 28.63
CA ASN A 124 -4.71 -2.21 29.36
C ASN A 124 -4.99 -3.37 28.37
N PRO A 125 -4.24 -4.48 28.41
CA PRO A 125 -4.43 -5.60 27.49
C PRO A 125 -5.81 -6.25 27.55
N THR A 126 -6.50 -6.16 28.71
CA THR A 126 -7.84 -6.73 28.92
C THR A 126 -8.98 -5.77 28.59
N ALA A 127 -8.68 -4.49 28.35
CA ALA A 127 -9.67 -3.52 27.92
C ALA A 127 -10.10 -3.76 26.47
N ARG A 128 -11.29 -3.28 26.14
CA ARG A 128 -11.87 -3.37 24.80
C ARG A 128 -11.76 -2.03 24.09
N PHE A 129 -11.50 -2.09 22.80
CA PHE A 129 -11.33 -0.92 21.95
C PHE A 129 -12.09 -1.11 20.65
N GLN A 130 -12.89 -0.11 20.31
CA GLN A 130 -13.54 0.03 19.02
C GLN A 130 -12.54 0.57 18.00
N GLY A 131 -12.27 -0.19 16.95
CA GLY A 131 -11.43 0.26 15.84
C GLY A 131 -12.21 1.10 14.82
N SER A 132 -11.53 2.06 14.20
CA SER A 132 -12.03 2.87 13.08
C SER A 132 -10.86 3.28 12.19
N ILE A 133 -11.04 3.29 10.87
CA ILE A 133 -9.99 3.72 9.94
C ILE A 133 -10.16 5.18 9.53
N VAL A 134 -9.04 5.86 9.28
CA VAL A 134 -9.02 7.21 8.71
C VAL A 134 -8.39 7.15 7.33
N LYS A 135 -9.09 7.74 6.35
CA LYS A 135 -8.68 7.81 4.95
C LYS A 135 -8.39 9.25 4.57
N ASP A 136 -7.39 9.43 3.71
CA ASP A 136 -7.10 10.70 3.06
C ASP A 136 -8.13 10.99 1.94
N VAL A 137 -8.10 12.21 1.40
CA VAL A 137 -8.92 12.67 0.25
C VAL A 137 -8.79 11.76 -0.97
N ASN A 138 -7.69 11.02 -1.07
CA ASN A 138 -7.40 10.07 -2.16
C ASN A 138 -7.93 8.64 -1.88
N GLY A 139 -8.57 8.40 -0.73
CA GLY A 139 -9.10 7.09 -0.33
C GLY A 139 -8.08 6.15 0.33
N THR A 140 -6.81 6.54 0.39
CA THR A 140 -5.72 5.79 1.04
C THR A 140 -5.88 5.82 2.55
N ILE A 141 -5.68 4.67 3.22
CA ILE A 141 -5.73 4.58 4.68
C ILE A 141 -4.47 5.21 5.28
N ILE A 142 -4.64 6.35 5.98
CA ILE A 142 -3.56 7.08 6.65
C ILE A 142 -3.42 6.73 8.13
N GLY A 143 -4.45 6.13 8.75
CA GLY A 143 -4.35 5.71 10.13
C GLY A 143 -5.51 4.88 10.65
N ILE A 144 -5.32 4.36 11.87
CA ILE A 144 -6.30 3.57 12.61
C ILE A 144 -6.52 4.21 13.98
N VAL A 145 -7.77 4.38 14.37
CA VAL A 145 -8.20 4.89 15.68
C VAL A 145 -8.76 3.73 16.49
N PHE A 146 -8.28 3.57 17.73
CA PHE A 146 -8.79 2.63 18.72
C PHE A 146 -9.37 3.42 19.89
N ALA A 147 -10.70 3.43 20.02
CA ALA A 147 -11.39 4.10 21.12
C ALA A 147 -11.85 3.09 22.16
N GLN A 148 -11.47 3.28 23.42
CA GLN A 148 -11.87 2.40 24.51
C GLN A 148 -13.40 2.43 24.71
N VAL A 149 -14.01 1.27 24.87
CA VAL A 149 -15.46 1.07 25.12
C VAL A 149 -15.73 0.33 26.43
#